data_AF-A0A4R1K5Q5-F1
#
_entry.id   AF-A0A4R1K5Q5-F1
#
_cell.length_a   1.000
_cell.length_b   1.000
_cell.length_c   1.000
_cell.angle_alpha   90.00
_cell.angle_beta   90.00
_cell.angle_gamma   90.00
#
_symmetry.space_group_name_H-M   'P 1'
#
loop_
_entity.id
_entity.type
_entity.pdbx_description
1 polymer ?
#
loop_
_entity_poly.entity_id
_entity_poly.type
_entity_poly.pdbx_seq_one_letter_code
_entity_poly.pdbx_strand_id
1 'polypeptide(L)' 'MEQKANEEIVKRLQRANGHLSKVIEMIMEGDADIDVAQQMQAVSKAVINAKNLYIRNSIDSRLEGSAARDLAELSKFL' A
#
# COMPACT_ATOMS: atom_id res chain seq x y z
N MET A 1 17.55 11.54 -1.09
CA MET A 1 16.92 10.63 -0.10
C MET A 1 15.61 10.01 -0.61
N GLU A 2 14.93 10.64 -1.56
CA GLU A 2 13.65 10.21 -2.16
C GLU A 2 13.66 8.84 -2.87
N GLN A 3 14.73 8.51 -3.61
CA GLN A 3 14.87 7.25 -4.35
C GLN A 3 14.68 6.01 -3.47
N LYS A 4 15.29 6.01 -2.28
CA LYS A 4 15.29 4.88 -1.33
C LYS A 4 13.90 4.65 -0.71
N ALA A 5 13.12 5.71 -0.53
CA ALA A 5 11.78 5.64 0.03
C ALA A 5 10.78 5.03 -0.97
N ASN A 6 10.92 5.37 -2.25
CA ASN A 6 10.15 4.76 -3.34
C ASN A 6 10.48 3.25 -3.48
N GLU A 7 11.74 2.86 -3.35
CA GLU A 7 12.13 1.44 -3.33
C GLU A 7 11.48 0.67 -2.17
N GLU A 8 11.39 1.27 -0.97
CA GLU A 8 10.75 0.63 0.17
C GLU A 8 9.25 0.40 -0.06
N ILE A 9 8.55 1.40 -0.64
CA ILE A 9 7.14 1.29 -0.99
C ILE A 9 6.93 0.18 -2.01
N VAL A 10 7.76 0.14 -3.07
CA VAL A 10 7.70 -0.93 -4.08
C VAL A 10 7.89 -2.31 -3.43
N LYS A 11 8.88 -2.47 -2.54
CA LYS A 11 9.10 -3.74 -1.81
C LYS A 11 7.92 -4.12 -0.92
N ARG A 12 7.21 -3.16 -0.33
CA ARG A 12 6.00 -3.41 0.47
C ARG A 12 4.86 -3.88 -0.42
N LEU A 13 4.64 -3.23 -1.56
CA LEU A 13 3.61 -3.61 -2.54
C LEU A 13 3.89 -4.99 -3.16
N GLN A 14 5.14 -5.31 -3.49
CA GLN A 14 5.52 -6.63 -4.00
C GLN A 14 5.21 -7.76 -2.99
N ARG A 15 5.46 -7.53 -1.69
CA ARG A 15 5.08 -8.48 -0.64
C ARG A 15 3.55 -8.65 -0.54
N ALA A 16 2.80 -7.56 -0.60
CA ALA A 16 1.34 -7.61 -0.62
C ALA A 16 0.81 -8.36 -1.85
N ASN A 17 1.44 -8.21 -3.02
CA ASN A 17 1.10 -8.97 -4.22
C ASN A 17 1.32 -10.48 -4.05
N GLY A 18 2.46 -10.89 -3.48
CA GLY A 18 2.71 -12.31 -3.18
C GLY A 18 1.70 -12.88 -2.18
N HIS A 19 1.32 -12.11 -1.15
CA HIS A 19 0.25 -12.53 -0.23
C HIS A 19 -1.11 -12.64 -0.92
N LEU A 20 -1.43 -11.72 -1.82
CA LEU A 20 -2.68 -11.78 -2.60
C LEU A 20 -2.72 -13.02 -3.49
N SER A 21 -1.59 -13.39 -4.13
CA SER A 21 -1.50 -14.65 -4.87
C SER A 21 -1.83 -15.85 -3.99
N LYS A 22 -1.34 -15.88 -2.74
CA LYS A 22 -1.70 -16.98 -1.82
C LYS A 22 -3.18 -16.96 -1.45
N VAL A 23 -3.78 -15.81 -1.20
CA VAL A 23 -5.23 -15.69 -0.95
C VAL A 23 -6.04 -16.28 -2.12
N ILE A 24 -5.64 -16.00 -3.36
CA ILE A 24 -6.31 -16.54 -4.55
C ILE A 24 -6.20 -18.07 -4.57
N GLU A 25 -5.03 -18.63 -4.27
CA GLU A 25 -4.85 -20.08 -4.14
C GLU A 25 -5.76 -20.67 -3.07
N MET A 26 -5.83 -20.07 -1.87
CA MET A 26 -6.68 -20.55 -0.77
C MET A 26 -8.16 -20.63 -1.19
N ILE A 27 -8.64 -19.63 -1.94
CA ILE A 27 -10.01 -19.62 -2.48
C ILE A 27 -10.20 -20.75 -3.50
N MET A 28 -9.22 -20.97 -4.37
CA MET A 28 -9.27 -22.04 -5.37
C MET A 28 -9.21 -23.45 -4.74
N GLU A 29 -8.47 -23.60 -3.64
CA GLU A 29 -8.30 -24.85 -2.89
C GLU A 29 -9.50 -25.14 -1.96
N GLY A 30 -10.37 -24.15 -1.76
CA GLY A 30 -11.55 -24.29 -0.88
C GLY A 30 -11.19 -24.27 0.60
N ASP A 31 -10.14 -23.53 0.98
CA ASP A 31 -9.76 -23.32 2.37
C ASP A 31 -10.88 -22.64 3.17
N ALA A 32 -10.79 -22.71 4.50
CA ALA A 32 -11.84 -22.19 5.38
C ALA A 32 -12.05 -20.67 5.20
N ASP A 33 -13.32 -20.25 5.11
CA ASP A 33 -13.72 -18.85 4.90
C ASP A 33 -13.06 -17.88 5.89
N ILE A 34 -12.92 -18.29 7.15
CA ILE A 34 -12.32 -17.47 8.20
C ILE A 34 -10.81 -17.23 7.96
N ASP A 35 -10.10 -18.24 7.47
CA ASP A 35 -8.67 -18.16 7.19
C ASP A 35 -8.43 -17.28 5.96
N VAL A 36 -9.23 -17.46 4.90
CA VAL A 36 -9.20 -16.61 3.71
C VAL A 36 -9.47 -15.14 4.08
N ALA A 37 -10.52 -14.87 4.85
CA ALA A 37 -10.88 -13.52 5.27
C ALA A 37 -9.75 -12.86 6.09
N GLN A 38 -9.10 -13.62 6.97
CA GLN A 38 -7.96 -13.12 7.75
C GLN A 38 -6.77 -12.76 6.86
N GLN A 39 -6.44 -13.60 5.87
CA GLN A 39 -5.35 -13.31 4.92
C GLN A 39 -5.68 -12.10 4.04
N MET A 40 -6.93 -11.97 3.57
CA MET A 40 -7.40 -10.78 2.85
C MET A 40 -7.23 -9.50 3.69
N GLN A 41 -7.56 -9.55 4.98
CA GLN A 41 -7.37 -8.40 5.88
C GLN A 41 -5.90 -8.01 5.99
N ALA A 42 -4.99 -8.99 6.06
CA ALA A 42 -3.55 -8.76 6.07
C ALA A 42 -3.07 -8.05 4.79
N VAL A 43 -3.53 -8.50 3.62
CA VAL A 43 -3.25 -7.85 2.32
C VAL A 43 -3.74 -6.41 2.31
N SER A 44 -5.01 -6.18 2.69
CA SER A 44 -5.61 -4.83 2.74
C SER A 44 -4.80 -3.88 3.63
N LYS A 45 -4.44 -4.33 4.84
CA LYS A 45 -3.62 -3.54 5.77
C LYS A 45 -2.23 -3.22 5.19
N ALA A 46 -1.61 -4.16 4.48
CA ALA A 46 -0.31 -3.93 3.84
C ALA A 46 -0.40 -2.83 2.75
N VAL A 47 -1.44 -2.87 1.91
CA VAL A 47 -1.67 -1.86 0.85
C VAL A 47 -1.96 -0.48 1.45
N ILE A 48 -2.82 -0.40 2.47
CA ILE A 48 -3.13 0.87 3.17
C ILE A 48 -1.86 1.48 3.77
N ASN A 49 -1.02 0.66 4.41
CA ASN A 49 0.23 1.13 4.98
C ASN A 49 1.23 1.63 3.91
N ALA A 50 1.29 0.96 2.75
CA ALA A 50 2.11 1.42 1.63
C ALA A 50 1.60 2.74 1.06
N LYS A 51 0.27 2.89 0.88
CA LYS A 51 -0.38 4.16 0.47
C LYS A 51 -0.02 5.30 1.42
N ASN A 52 -0.19 5.09 2.72
CA ASN A 52 0.05 6.12 3.73
C ASN A 52 1.52 6.57 3.77
N LEU A 53 2.46 5.64 3.52
CA LEU A 53 3.87 5.98 3.39
C LEU A 53 4.15 6.77 2.10
N TYR A 54 3.57 6.36 0.97
CA TYR A 54 3.69 7.08 -0.31
C TYR A 54 3.19 8.51 -0.20
N ILE A 55 1.97 8.71 0.32
CA ILE A 55 1.38 10.05 0.48
C ILE A 55 2.28 10.93 1.35
N ARG A 56 2.77 10.43 2.49
CA ARG A 56 3.69 11.18 3.36
C ARG A 56 4.96 11.60 2.61
N ASN A 57 5.62 10.65 1.94
CA ASN A 57 6.84 10.93 1.19
C ASN A 57 6.60 11.93 0.04
N SER A 58 5.47 11.81 -0.66
CA SER A 58 5.11 12.73 -1.75
C SER A 58 4.64 14.09 -1.25
N ILE A 59 4.19 14.22 0.00
CA ILE A 59 3.89 15.52 0.62
C ILE A 59 5.19 16.18 1.07
N ASP A 60 6.08 15.46 1.75
CA ASP A 60 7.38 15.96 2.23
C ASP A 60 8.24 16.48 1.07
N SER A 61 8.34 15.71 -0.03
CA SER A 61 9.04 16.12 -1.26
C SER A 61 8.47 17.40 -1.88
N ARG A 62 7.15 17.60 -1.86
CA ARG A 62 6.51 18.81 -2.40
C ARG A 62 6.57 20.01 -1.46
N LEU A 63 6.68 19.81 -0.15
CA LEU A 63 6.95 20.89 0.80
C LEU A 63 8.37 21.45 0.61
N GLU A 64 9.31 20.63 0.13
CA GLU A 64 10.65 21.07 -0.26
C GLU A 64 10.71 21.67 -1.70
N GLY A 65 9.69 21.43 -2.55
CA GLY A 65 9.77 21.73 -3.99
C GLY A 65 8.73 22.69 -4.61
N SER A 66 7.46 22.72 -4.17
CA SER A 66 6.40 23.60 -4.72
C SER A 66 5.10 23.38 -3.95
N ALA A 67 4.99 24.01 -2.78
CA ALA A 67 3.85 23.86 -1.89
C ALA A 67 2.66 24.71 -2.35
N ALA A 68 1.58 24.10 -2.83
CA ALA A 68 0.19 24.52 -2.54
C ALA A 68 -0.87 23.75 -3.35
N ARG A 69 -0.64 23.46 -4.64
CA ARG A 69 -1.72 23.00 -5.53
C ARG A 69 -2.07 21.52 -5.41
N ASP A 70 -1.08 20.65 -5.21
CA ASP A 70 -1.30 19.20 -5.22
C ASP A 70 -1.84 18.65 -3.89
N LEU A 71 -1.61 19.36 -2.78
CA LEU A 71 -2.03 18.92 -1.45
C LEU A 71 -3.56 18.86 -1.34
N ALA A 72 -4.25 19.78 -2.02
CA ALA A 72 -5.71 19.82 -2.07
C ALA A 72 -6.30 18.61 -2.81
N GLU A 73 -5.62 18.08 -3.83
CA GLU A 73 -6.08 16.90 -4.56
C GLU A 73 -5.85 15.59 -3.82
N LEU A 74 -4.71 15.45 -3.15
CA LEU A 74 -4.39 14.23 -2.40
C LEU A 74 -5.17 14.09 -1.09
N SER A 75 -5.58 15.20 -0.48
CA SER A 75 -6.45 15.18 0.71
C SER A 75 -7.79 14.47 0.48
N LYS A 76 -8.24 14.35 -0.78
CA LYS A 76 -9.50 13.68 -1.15
C LYS A 76 -9.44 12.14 -1.04
N PHE A 77 -8.25 11.57 -0.83
CA PHE A 77 -8.01 10.12 -0.75
C PHE A 77 -7.57 9.64 0.64
N LEU A 78 -7.57 10.56 1.62
CA LEU A 78 -7.48 10.28 3.05
C LEU A 78 -8.88 10.07 3.60
#